data_AF-A0A7J4F973-F1
#
_entry.id   AF-A0A7J4F973-F1
#
_cell.length_a   1.000
_cell.length_b   1.000
_cell.length_c   1.000
_cell.angle_alpha   90.00
_cell.angle_beta   90.00
_cell.angle_gamma   90.00
#
_symmetry.space_group_name_H-M   'P 1'
#
loop_
_entity.id
_entity.type
_entity.pdbx_description
1 polymer ?
#
loop_
_entity_poly.entity_id
_entity_poly.type
_entity_poly.pdbx_seq_one_letter_code
_entity_poly.pdbx_strand_id
1 'polypeptide(L)'
;MKPWDATLLDEELKLIGQYGLRNKLEVRRFRKIVKDYQRTARRLLTEERGEGRQFLAKLYRQGIIERGATLSDVLDLTTRDLLERRLQTVVHRRGLAKTLYQARQMITHGHIAVDGRRVTVPSFIVERDAEDKITYWKNSPLNSPDHPIRRDMAG
;
A
#
# COMPACT_ATOMS: atom_id res chain seq x y z
N MET A 1 7.72 -9.58 -21.78
CA MET A 1 6.29 -9.21 -21.64
C MET A 1 5.81 -8.76 -23.01
N LYS A 2 4.77 -9.37 -23.56
CA LYS A 2 4.23 -8.98 -24.87
C LYS A 2 3.50 -7.62 -24.71
N PRO A 3 3.83 -6.58 -25.50
CA PRO A 3 3.25 -5.24 -25.30
C PRO A 3 1.73 -5.13 -25.52
N TRP A 4 1.14 -6.07 -26.25
CA TRP A 4 -0.23 -6.01 -26.77
C TRP A 4 -1.16 -7.09 -26.23
N ASP A 5 -0.89 -7.59 -25.02
CA ASP A 5 -1.80 -8.53 -24.36
C ASP A 5 -3.03 -7.79 -23.80
N ALA A 6 -4.18 -8.00 -24.43
CA ALA A 6 -5.43 -7.32 -24.10
C ALA A 6 -5.91 -7.64 -22.67
N THR A 7 -5.69 -8.87 -22.20
CA THR A 7 -6.13 -9.30 -20.87
C THR A 7 -5.33 -8.60 -19.78
N LEU A 8 -3.99 -8.57 -19.92
CA LEU A 8 -3.09 -7.85 -19.02
C LEU A 8 -3.41 -6.35 -18.99
N LEU A 9 -3.71 -5.78 -20.15
CA LEU A 9 -4.05 -4.37 -20.27
C LEU A 9 -5.34 -4.04 -19.50
N ASP A 10 -6.38 -4.84 -19.66
CA ASP A 10 -7.64 -4.69 -18.94
C ASP A 10 -7.45 -4.83 -17.42
N GLU A 11 -6.67 -5.81 -16.96
CA GLU A 11 -6.31 -5.94 -15.55
C GLU A 11 -5.55 -4.73 -15.00
N GLU A 12 -4.56 -4.22 -15.74
CA GLU A 12 -3.81 -3.02 -15.35
C GLU A 12 -4.73 -1.81 -15.24
N LEU A 13 -5.66 -1.63 -16.17
CA LEU A 13 -6.64 -0.53 -16.17
C LEU A 13 -7.62 -0.66 -15.00
N LYS A 14 -8.11 -1.86 -14.70
CA LYS A 14 -8.96 -2.13 -13.53
C LYS A 14 -8.26 -1.76 -12.23
N LEU A 15 -7.00 -2.16 -12.06
CA LEU A 15 -6.21 -1.80 -10.86
C LEU A 15 -5.97 -0.28 -10.77
N ILE A 16 -5.75 0.40 -11.90
CA ILE A 16 -5.60 1.85 -11.93
C ILE A 16 -6.86 2.55 -11.41
N GLY A 17 -8.03 2.15 -11.91
CA GLY A 17 -9.30 2.71 -11.46
C GLY A 17 -9.60 2.41 -10.00
N GLN A 18 -9.45 1.14 -9.59
CA GLN A 18 -9.75 0.69 -8.22
C GLN A 18 -8.89 1.34 -7.16
N TYR A 19 -7.60 1.58 -7.44
CA TYR A 19 -6.63 2.11 -6.46
C TYR A 19 -6.20 3.56 -6.73
N GLY A 20 -6.83 4.26 -7.68
CA GLY A 20 -6.53 5.66 -7.99
C GLY A 20 -5.06 5.88 -8.38
N LEU A 21 -4.52 4.98 -9.19
CA LEU A 21 -3.11 5.00 -9.60
C LEU A 21 -2.91 6.02 -10.73
N ARG A 22 -1.74 6.67 -10.79
CA ARG A 22 -1.48 7.68 -11.83
C ARG A 22 -1.28 7.07 -13.21
N ASN A 23 -0.61 5.93 -13.29
CA ASN A 23 -0.22 5.31 -14.55
C ASN A 23 0.06 3.81 -14.40
N LYS A 24 0.19 3.12 -15.54
CA LYS A 24 0.54 1.69 -15.60
C LYS A 24 1.92 1.39 -15.01
N LEU A 25 2.84 2.36 -14.98
CA LEU A 25 4.16 2.17 -14.38
C LEU A 25 4.06 1.95 -12.86
N GLU A 26 3.15 2.64 -12.16
CA GLU A 26 2.87 2.35 -10.74
C GLU A 26 2.41 0.89 -10.56
N VAL A 27 1.43 0.43 -11.35
CA VAL A 27 0.97 -0.98 -11.30
C VAL A 27 2.14 -1.94 -11.51
N ARG A 28 2.93 -1.71 -12.55
CA ARG A 28 4.05 -2.56 -12.93
C ARG A 28 5.16 -2.58 -11.88
N ARG A 29 5.41 -1.47 -11.19
CA ARG A 29 6.33 -1.42 -10.03
C ARG A 29 5.86 -2.36 -8.92
N PHE A 30 4.58 -2.28 -8.52
CA PHE A 30 4.04 -3.17 -7.49
C PHE A 30 4.02 -4.64 -7.93
N ARG A 31 3.65 -4.91 -9.19
CA ARG A 31 3.75 -6.26 -9.76
C ARG A 31 5.18 -6.80 -9.73
N LYS A 32 6.19 -5.97 -10.03
CA LYS A 32 7.59 -6.35 -9.91
C LYS A 32 7.96 -6.68 -8.46
N ILE A 33 7.53 -5.89 -7.48
CA ILE A 33 7.79 -6.16 -6.06
C ILE A 33 7.20 -7.53 -5.65
N VAL A 34 5.96 -7.83 -6.05
CA VAL A 34 5.35 -9.16 -5.81
C VAL A 34 6.20 -10.26 -6.42
N LYS A 35 6.65 -10.10 -7.67
CA LYS A 35 7.51 -11.08 -8.34
C LYS A 35 8.86 -11.27 -7.63
N ASP A 36 9.44 -10.19 -7.11
CA ASP A 36 10.67 -10.24 -6.33
C ASP A 36 10.46 -10.97 -4.99
N TYR A 37 9.33 -10.76 -4.31
CA TYR A 37 8.95 -11.53 -3.10
C TYR A 37 8.73 -13.01 -3.41
N GLN A 38 7.97 -13.35 -4.46
CA GLN A 38 7.76 -14.73 -4.89
C GLN A 38 9.09 -15.42 -5.25
N ARG A 39 10.01 -14.71 -5.90
CA ARG A 39 11.35 -15.24 -6.23
C ARG A 39 12.15 -15.52 -4.97
N THR A 40 12.13 -14.58 -4.03
CA THR A 40 12.83 -14.72 -2.73
C THR A 40 12.26 -15.91 -1.96
N ALA A 41 10.93 -16.06 -1.91
CA ALA A 41 10.27 -17.20 -1.27
C ALA A 41 10.67 -18.56 -1.89
N ARG A 42 10.68 -18.66 -3.23
CA ARG A 42 11.13 -19.90 -3.92
C ARG A 42 12.57 -20.28 -3.55
N ARG A 43 13.47 -19.30 -3.51
CA ARG A 43 14.86 -19.53 -3.11
C ARG A 43 14.94 -20.03 -1.66
N LEU A 44 14.24 -19.35 -0.75
CA LEU A 44 14.24 -19.67 0.68
C LEU A 44 13.58 -21.02 1.00
N LEU A 45 12.65 -21.51 0.16
CA LEU A 45 12.07 -22.85 0.30
C LEU A 45 13.10 -23.96 0.10
N THR A 46 14.17 -23.72 -0.65
CA THR A 46 15.23 -24.70 -0.93
C THR A 46 16.44 -24.58 0.00
N GLU A 47 16.53 -23.53 0.82
CA GLU A 47 17.67 -23.24 1.69
C GLU A 47 17.48 -23.85 3.10
N GLU A 48 18.39 -24.70 3.55
CA GLU A 48 18.31 -25.37 4.87
C GLU A 48 18.54 -24.43 6.07
N ARG A 49 19.41 -23.42 5.92
CA ARG A 49 19.73 -22.43 6.97
C ARG A 49 18.74 -21.26 7.01
N GLY A 50 17.72 -21.29 6.16
CA GLY A 50 17.12 -20.12 5.52
C GLY A 50 16.64 -19.01 6.46
N GLU A 51 16.95 -17.77 6.09
CA GLU A 51 16.41 -16.53 6.67
C GLU A 51 14.87 -16.37 6.44
N GLY A 52 14.17 -17.46 6.08
CA GLY A 52 12.74 -17.50 5.82
C GLY A 52 11.90 -16.94 6.96
N ARG A 53 12.27 -17.24 8.22
CA ARG A 53 11.60 -16.66 9.40
C ARG A 53 11.71 -15.14 9.43
N GLN A 54 12.88 -14.57 9.12
CA GLN A 54 13.09 -13.12 9.10
C GLN A 54 12.34 -12.47 7.93
N PHE A 55 12.35 -13.12 6.77
CA PHE A 55 11.60 -12.68 5.59
C PHE A 55 10.09 -12.65 5.85
N LEU A 56 9.53 -13.72 6.42
CA LEU A 56 8.12 -13.77 6.83
C LEU A 56 7.81 -12.74 7.91
N ALA A 57 8.67 -12.58 8.92
CA ALA A 57 8.48 -11.55 9.96
C ALA A 57 8.44 -10.12 9.36
N LYS A 58 9.26 -9.85 8.34
CA LYS A 58 9.23 -8.58 7.60
C LYS A 58 7.91 -8.38 6.86
N LEU A 59 7.45 -9.37 6.08
CA LEU A 59 6.19 -9.26 5.33
C LEU A 59 4.97 -9.16 6.26
N TYR A 60 5.00 -9.87 7.40
CA TYR A 60 3.99 -9.79 8.43
C TYR A 60 3.89 -8.37 9.01
N ARG A 61 5.04 -7.78 9.37
CA ARG A 61 5.13 -6.39 9.86
C ARG A 61 4.61 -5.38 8.84
N GLN A 62 4.89 -5.59 7.56
CA GLN A 62 4.35 -4.75 6.47
C GLN A 62 2.85 -4.94 6.22
N GLY A 63 2.22 -5.93 6.86
CA GLY A 63 0.80 -6.22 6.67
C GLY A 63 0.46 -6.95 5.38
N ILE A 64 1.46 -7.51 4.70
CA ILE A 64 1.27 -8.17 3.40
C ILE A 64 0.79 -9.62 3.57
N ILE A 65 1.20 -10.27 4.66
CA ILE A 65 0.79 -11.63 5.01
C ILE A 65 0.19 -11.66 6.42
N GLU A 66 -0.64 -12.67 6.67
CA GLU A 66 -1.23 -12.92 7.98
C GLU A 66 -0.30 -13.67 8.94
N ARG A 67 -0.66 -13.67 10.22
CA ARG A 67 0.10 -14.40 11.25
C ARG A 67 0.06 -15.88 10.95
N GLY A 68 1.22 -16.54 11.01
CA GLY A 68 1.33 -17.99 10.75
C GLY A 68 1.44 -18.35 9.26
N ALA A 69 1.45 -17.37 8.36
CA ALA A 69 1.70 -17.61 6.95
C ALA A 69 3.10 -18.21 6.71
N THR A 70 3.17 -19.06 5.69
CA THR A 70 4.33 -19.82 5.26
C THR A 70 4.97 -19.20 4.01
N LEU A 71 6.13 -19.71 3.61
CA LEU A 71 6.75 -19.30 2.34
C LEU A 71 5.90 -19.69 1.13
N SER A 72 5.03 -20.70 1.24
CA SER A 72 4.11 -21.09 0.16
C SER A 72 3.06 -20.00 -0.06
N ASP A 73 2.51 -19.43 1.01
CA ASP A 73 1.49 -18.37 0.91
C ASP A 73 2.06 -17.11 0.23
N VAL A 74 3.36 -16.86 0.36
CA VAL A 74 4.04 -15.76 -0.35
C VAL A 74 4.01 -15.96 -1.88
N LEU A 75 3.95 -17.21 -2.35
CA LEU A 75 3.87 -17.53 -3.78
C LEU A 75 2.53 -17.13 -4.39
N ASP A 76 1.47 -17.10 -3.58
CA ASP A 76 0.11 -16.77 -4.00
C ASP A 76 -0.20 -15.26 -3.91
N LEU A 77 0.75 -14.45 -3.41
CA LEU A 77 0.59 -13.00 -3.35
C LEU A 77 0.26 -12.39 -4.70
N THR A 78 -0.68 -11.46 -4.67
CA THR A 78 -1.15 -10.68 -5.81
C THR A 78 -0.69 -9.24 -5.70
N THR A 79 -0.84 -8.49 -6.79
CA THR A 79 -0.55 -7.04 -6.78
C THR A 79 -1.52 -6.28 -5.88
N ARG A 80 -2.74 -6.79 -5.66
CA ARG A 80 -3.75 -6.14 -4.81
C ARG A 80 -3.32 -6.11 -3.35
N ASP A 81 -2.71 -7.19 -2.85
CA ASP A 81 -2.27 -7.30 -1.46
C ASP A 81 -1.29 -6.17 -1.10
N LEU A 82 -0.37 -5.83 -2.01
CA LEU A 82 0.53 -4.70 -1.80
C LEU A 82 -0.15 -3.34 -2.00
N LEU A 83 -1.09 -3.24 -2.94
CA LEU A 83 -1.81 -1.99 -3.18
C LEU A 83 -2.73 -1.62 -2.02
N GLU A 84 -3.32 -2.58 -1.32
CA GLU A 84 -4.10 -2.34 -0.09
C GLU A 84 -3.23 -1.79 1.05
N ARG A 85 -1.95 -2.17 1.12
CA ARG A 85 -1.00 -1.67 2.15
C ARG A 85 -0.38 -0.31 1.86
N ARG A 86 -0.69 0.32 0.72
CA ARG A 86 -0.19 1.65 0.39
C ARG A 86 -0.85 2.73 1.24
N LEU A 87 -0.09 3.75 1.61
CA LEU A 87 -0.57 4.90 2.37
C LEU A 87 -1.79 5.56 1.73
N GLN A 88 -1.79 5.74 0.40
CA GLN A 88 -2.96 6.30 -0.31
C GLN A 88 -4.24 5.49 -0.06
N THR A 89 -4.15 4.16 -0.16
CA THR A 89 -5.28 3.26 0.06
C THR A 89 -5.69 3.27 1.52
N VAL A 90 -4.74 3.14 2.45
CA VAL A 90 -5.02 3.11 3.88
C VAL A 90 -5.66 4.42 4.36
N VAL A 91 -5.18 5.59 3.91
CA VAL A 91 -5.77 6.90 4.24
C VAL A 91 -7.24 6.98 3.80
N HIS A 92 -7.55 6.49 2.60
CA HIS A 92 -8.93 6.42 2.12
C HIS A 92 -9.77 5.42 2.93
N ARG A 93 -9.26 4.20 3.17
CA ARG A 93 -9.97 3.16 3.95
C ARG A 93 -10.24 3.59 5.40
N ARG A 94 -9.36 4.40 5.99
CA ARG A 94 -9.51 4.98 7.34
C ARG A 94 -10.47 6.17 7.40
N GLY A 95 -11.05 6.61 6.27
CA GLY A 95 -11.96 7.75 6.22
C GLY A 95 -11.30 9.12 6.41
N LEU A 96 -9.96 9.19 6.33
CA LEU A 96 -9.23 10.47 6.40
C LEU A 96 -9.34 11.28 5.10
N ALA A 97 -9.80 10.63 4.02
CA ALA A 97 -10.12 11.20 2.72
C ALA A 97 -11.33 10.49 2.12
N LYS A 98 -12.21 11.22 1.43
CA LYS A 98 -13.43 10.73 0.78
C LYS A 98 -13.16 9.92 -0.49
N THR A 99 -12.05 10.22 -1.19
CA THR A 99 -11.65 9.51 -2.40
C THR A 99 -10.15 9.19 -2.40
N LEU A 100 -9.74 8.20 -3.20
CA LEU A 100 -8.33 7.86 -3.38
C LEU A 100 -7.51 9.01 -4.00
N TYR A 101 -8.12 9.83 -4.85
CA TYR A 101 -7.47 11.01 -5.44
C TYR A 101 -7.26 12.11 -4.40
N GLN A 102 -8.25 12.35 -3.54
CA GLN A 102 -8.12 13.28 -2.42
C GLN A 102 -7.05 12.80 -1.43
N ALA A 103 -7.04 11.50 -1.09
CA ALA A 103 -6.00 10.91 -0.24
C ALA A 103 -4.60 11.19 -0.82
N ARG A 104 -4.43 11.01 -2.14
CA ARG A 104 -3.16 11.30 -2.82
C ARG A 104 -2.76 12.75 -2.68
N GLN A 105 -3.67 13.69 -2.95
CA GLN A 105 -3.41 15.13 -2.85
C GLN A 105 -2.98 15.51 -1.42
N MET A 106 -3.69 15.01 -0.42
CA MET A 106 -3.39 15.26 0.99
C MET A 106 -2.01 14.73 1.40
N ILE A 107 -1.65 13.53 0.94
CA ILE A 107 -0.32 12.97 1.15
C ILE A 107 0.73 13.85 0.47
N THR A 108 0.59 14.13 -0.83
CA THR A 108 1.61 14.88 -1.58
C THR A 108 1.80 16.31 -1.09
N HIS A 109 0.74 16.93 -0.56
CA HIS A 109 0.81 18.27 0.05
C HIS A 109 1.31 18.25 1.51
N GLY A 110 1.58 17.06 2.07
CA GLY A 110 2.17 16.91 3.40
C GLY A 110 1.18 17.09 4.55
N HIS A 111 -0.11 16.81 4.31
CA HIS A 111 -1.15 16.89 5.33
C HIS A 111 -1.31 15.61 6.14
N ILE A 112 -0.64 14.52 5.76
CA ILE A 112 -0.71 13.22 6.44
C ILE A 112 0.56 12.95 7.22
N ALA A 113 0.39 12.38 8.41
CA ALA A 113 1.45 11.87 9.26
C ALA A 113 1.24 10.37 9.54
N VAL A 114 2.35 9.64 9.64
CA VAL A 114 2.37 8.24 10.07
C VAL A 114 3.30 8.19 11.28
N ASP A 115 2.81 7.74 12.43
CA ASP A 115 3.58 7.66 13.67
C ASP A 115 4.26 9.01 14.02
N GLY A 116 3.49 10.10 13.91
CA GLY A 116 3.96 11.46 14.21
C GLY A 116 4.97 12.03 13.21
N ARG A 117 5.28 11.34 12.12
CA ARG A 117 6.19 11.82 11.05
C ARG A 117 5.41 12.17 9.78
N ARG A 118 5.70 13.34 9.19
CA ARG A 118 5.08 13.77 7.93
C ARG A 118 5.54 12.86 6.78
N VAL A 119 4.60 12.26 6.05
CA VAL A 119 4.88 11.39 4.89
C VAL A 119 4.23 11.98 3.64
N THR A 120 5.02 12.15 2.58
CA THR A 120 4.58 12.78 1.32
C THR A 120 4.52 11.82 0.13
N VAL A 121 4.80 10.53 0.36
CA VAL A 121 4.90 9.50 -0.69
C VAL A 121 3.65 8.59 -0.66
N PRO A 122 2.75 8.66 -1.66
CA PRO A 122 1.52 7.85 -1.68
C PRO A 122 1.75 6.34 -1.81
N SER A 123 2.92 5.94 -2.31
CA SER A 123 3.34 4.54 -2.46
C SER A 123 4.03 3.96 -1.22
N PHE A 124 4.11 4.72 -0.11
CA PHE A 124 4.65 4.24 1.15
C PHE A 124 3.85 3.02 1.63
N ILE A 125 4.53 1.94 2.03
CA ILE A 125 3.89 0.74 2.59
C ILE A 125 3.73 0.95 4.09
N VAL A 126 2.48 0.94 4.55
CA VAL A 126 2.13 1.14 5.95
C VAL A 126 2.30 -0.17 6.72
N GLU A 127 3.18 -0.17 7.71
CA GLU A 127 3.34 -1.29 8.64
C GLU A 127 2.10 -1.44 9.55
N ARG A 128 1.81 -2.66 9.99
CA ARG A 128 0.62 -2.97 10.81
C ARG A 128 0.55 -2.08 12.06
N ASP A 129 1.67 -1.95 12.77
CA ASP A 129 1.76 -1.22 14.05
C ASP A 129 1.72 0.33 13.91
N ALA A 130 1.75 0.81 12.67
CA ALA A 130 1.70 2.24 12.36
C ALA A 130 0.35 2.66 11.77
N GLU A 131 -0.53 1.71 11.46
CA GLU A 131 -1.76 1.95 10.72
C GLU A 131 -2.80 2.73 11.53
N ASP A 132 -2.91 2.42 12.82
CA ASP A 132 -3.73 3.13 13.81
C ASP A 132 -3.18 4.52 14.14
N LYS A 133 -1.89 4.75 13.87
CA LYS A 133 -1.19 6.02 14.12
C LYS A 133 -1.14 6.93 12.89
N ILE A 134 -1.98 6.67 11.89
CA ILE A 134 -2.13 7.57 10.73
C ILE A 134 -3.08 8.70 11.11
N THR A 135 -2.56 9.92 11.08
CA THR A 135 -3.31 11.13 11.45
C THR A 135 -3.04 12.26 10.46
N TYR A 136 -3.71 13.39 10.65
CA TYR A 136 -3.27 14.63 10.02
C TYR A 136 -1.94 15.11 10.61
N TRP A 137 -1.14 15.77 9.80
CA TRP A 137 0.07 16.42 10.26
C TRP A 137 -0.28 17.56 11.22
N LYS A 138 0.45 17.68 12.33
CA LYS A 138 0.20 18.66 13.40
C LYS A 138 0.03 20.11 12.93
N ASN A 139 0.77 20.52 11.90
CA ASN A 139 0.73 21.89 11.38
C ASN A 139 -0.19 22.02 10.14
N SER A 140 -0.96 20.99 9.82
CA SER A 140 -1.89 21.02 8.70
C SER A 140 -3.20 21.70 9.12
N PRO A 141 -3.80 22.57 8.29
CA PRO A 141 -5.15 23.10 8.52
C PRO A 141 -6.20 21.99 8.72
N LEU A 142 -6.00 20.83 8.08
CA LEU A 142 -6.90 19.67 8.19
C LEU A 142 -6.86 18.98 9.56
N ASN A 143 -5.89 19.32 10.41
CA ASN A 143 -5.86 18.83 11.78
C ASN A 143 -7.00 19.41 12.63
N SER A 144 -7.55 20.56 12.23
CA SER A 144 -8.76 21.11 12.85
C SER A 144 -10.01 20.35 12.39
N PRO A 145 -10.84 19.82 13.32
CA PRO A 145 -12.12 19.19 12.96
C PRO A 145 -13.09 20.13 12.23
N ASP A 146 -12.99 21.43 12.48
CA ASP A 146 -13.89 22.46 11.90
C ASP A 146 -13.56 22.85 10.46
N HIS A 147 -12.46 22.34 9.92
CA HIS A 147 -12.07 22.65 8.56
C HIS A 147 -13.18 22.23 7.57
N PRO A 148 -13.56 23.06 6.57
CA PRO A 148 -14.65 22.74 5.64
C PRO A 148 -14.52 21.35 4.99
N ILE A 149 -13.32 21.04 4.47
CA ILE A 149 -13.01 19.72 3.90
C ILE A 149 -13.26 18.56 4.90
N ARG A 150 -13.05 18.77 6.21
CA ARG A 150 -13.30 17.75 7.25
C ARG A 150 -14.78 17.56 7.51
N ARG A 151 -15.56 18.65 7.50
CA ARG A 151 -17.03 18.60 7.63
C ARG A 151 -17.67 17.87 6.45
N ASP A 152 -17.21 18.13 5.23
CA ASP A 152 -17.69 17.49 4.00
C ASP A 152 -17.37 15.98 3.90
N MET A 153 -16.44 15.50 4.75
CA MET A 153 -16.11 14.08 4.87
C MET A 153 -16.96 13.34 5.91
N ALA A 154 -17.53 14.06 6.89
CA ALA A 154 -18.35 13.49 7.96
C ALA A 154 -19.85 13.41 7.59
N GLY A 155 -20.25 14.09 6.50
CA GLY A 155 -21.58 14.02 5.89
C GLY A 155 -21.59 13.20 4.60
#